data_AF-A0A9D6IEB0-F1
#
_entry.id   AF-A0A9D6IEB0-F1
#
_cell.length_a   1.000
_cell.length_b   1.000
_cell.length_c   1.000
_cell.angle_alpha   90.00
_cell.angle_beta   90.00
_cell.angle_gamma   90.00
#
_symmetry.space_group_name_H-M   'P 1'
#
loop_
_entity.id
_entity.type
_entity.pdbx_description
1 polymer ?
#
loop_
_entity_poly.entity_id
_entity_poly.type
_entity_poly.pdbx_seq_one_letter_code
_entity_poly.pdbx_strand_id
1 'polypeptide(L)'
;MGEDRKTVWVDPFQTRLSLRIGGYLAVFFVVFCNLLFVWKLCTEGVTDPVGQFLETLRANVPVLVCLIFLVPVMAWDMIRFSHHLVGPLVRFRHAIKAIADGEPIRPVKLRDGDHLTEMRDEFNRMLEELQKRGVPVLKPADPARENGESEKKSA
;
A
#
# COMPACT_ATOMS: atom_id res chain seq x y z
N MET A 1 35.25 -4.02 10.52
CA MET A 1 34.71 -5.09 9.66
C MET A 1 33.21 -4.86 9.62
N GLY A 2 32.72 -4.26 8.53
CA GLY A 2 31.37 -3.71 8.46
C GLY A 2 30.31 -4.81 8.52
N GLU A 3 29.36 -4.67 9.42
CA GLU A 3 28.19 -5.53 9.51
C GLU A 3 27.33 -5.34 8.25
N ASP A 4 27.30 -6.38 7.43
CA ASP A 4 26.48 -6.53 6.24
C ASP A 4 25.01 -6.62 6.65
N ARG A 5 24.34 -5.47 6.82
CA ARG A 5 22.88 -5.43 7.01
C ARG A 5 22.17 -5.51 5.67
N LYS A 6 22.21 -6.69 5.04
CA LYS A 6 21.25 -7.10 4.01
C LYS A 6 20.03 -7.74 4.65
N THR A 7 19.21 -6.92 5.30
CA THR A 7 17.82 -7.32 5.58
C THR A 7 16.91 -6.45 4.72
N VAL A 8 16.84 -6.77 3.43
CA VAL A 8 15.69 -6.45 2.57
C VAL A 8 14.56 -7.41 2.97
N TRP A 9 14.22 -7.43 4.26
CA TRP A 9 13.06 -8.12 4.75
C TRP A 9 11.94 -7.09 4.75
N VAL A 10 11.37 -6.98 3.56
CA VAL A 10 10.08 -6.38 3.27
C VAL A 10 9.10 -6.69 4.42
N ASP A 11 8.56 -5.65 5.06
CA ASP A 11 7.68 -5.72 6.23
C ASP A 11 6.76 -6.95 6.19
N PRO A 12 6.51 -7.63 7.33
CA PRO A 12 5.68 -8.85 7.36
C PRO A 12 4.26 -8.61 6.80
N PHE A 13 3.79 -7.37 6.83
CA PHE A 13 2.56 -6.93 6.16
C PHE A 13 2.67 -6.97 4.62
N GLN A 14 3.75 -6.46 4.05
CA GLN A 14 3.99 -6.43 2.60
C GLN A 14 4.19 -7.84 2.01
N THR A 15 4.87 -8.75 2.74
CA THR A 15 5.02 -10.15 2.29
C THR A 15 3.67 -10.88 2.28
N ARG A 16 2.83 -10.68 3.32
CA ARG A 16 1.49 -11.28 3.39
C ARG A 16 0.54 -10.72 2.33
N LEU A 17 0.56 -9.41 2.10
CA LEU A 17 -0.27 -8.76 1.08
C LEU A 17 0.14 -9.19 -0.33
N SER A 18 1.45 -9.19 -0.62
CA SER A 18 1.99 -9.62 -1.91
C SER A 18 1.67 -11.09 -2.20
N LEU A 19 1.77 -11.97 -1.19
CA LEU A 19 1.41 -13.38 -1.34
C LEU A 19 -0.08 -13.58 -1.64
N ARG A 20 -0.96 -12.86 -0.94
CA ARG A 20 -2.41 -12.89 -1.21
C ARG A 20 -2.72 -12.44 -2.62
N ILE A 21 -2.13 -11.32 -3.04
CA ILE A 21 -2.35 -10.78 -4.38
C ILE A 21 -1.81 -11.75 -5.43
N GLY A 22 -0.59 -12.25 -5.29
CA GLY A 22 -0.04 -13.29 -6.18
C GLY A 22 -0.91 -14.53 -6.26
N GLY A 23 -1.49 -14.98 -5.14
CA GLY A 23 -2.47 -16.06 -5.10
C GLY A 23 -3.74 -15.74 -5.89
N TYR A 24 -4.32 -14.55 -5.71
CA TYR A 24 -5.47 -14.11 -6.51
C TYR A 24 -5.15 -14.00 -7.99
N LEU A 25 -3.94 -13.55 -8.36
CA LEU A 25 -3.51 -13.51 -9.75
C LEU A 25 -3.43 -14.91 -10.34
N ALA A 26 -2.83 -15.87 -9.63
CA ALA A 26 -2.76 -17.25 -10.08
C ALA A 26 -4.16 -17.86 -10.28
N VAL A 27 -5.07 -17.65 -9.32
CA VAL A 27 -6.47 -18.09 -9.44
C VAL A 27 -7.16 -17.44 -10.64
N PHE A 28 -7.00 -16.13 -10.83
CA PHE A 28 -7.54 -15.41 -11.98
C PHE A 28 -7.04 -15.98 -13.31
N PHE A 29 -5.74 -16.24 -13.44
CA PHE A 29 -5.15 -16.87 -14.63
C PHE A 29 -5.75 -18.25 -14.90
N VAL A 30 -5.87 -19.08 -13.85
CA VAL A 30 -6.47 -20.42 -13.98
C VAL A 30 -7.92 -20.32 -14.43
N VAL A 31 -8.73 -19.46 -13.80
CA VAL A 31 -10.13 -19.25 -14.16
C VAL A 31 -10.25 -18.74 -15.60
N PHE A 32 -9.42 -17.77 -15.99
CA PHE A 32 -9.41 -17.21 -17.34
C PHE A 32 -9.10 -18.26 -18.41
N CYS A 33 -8.06 -19.08 -18.22
CA CYS A 33 -7.73 -20.17 -19.13
C CYS A 33 -8.85 -21.21 -19.23
N ASN A 34 -9.47 -21.57 -18.10
CA ASN A 34 -10.61 -22.49 -18.09
C ASN A 34 -11.83 -21.90 -18.80
N LEU A 35 -12.10 -20.61 -18.64
CA LEU A 35 -13.19 -19.92 -19.31
C LEU A 35 -13.00 -19.94 -20.84
N LEU A 36 -11.79 -19.64 -21.33
CA LEU A 36 -11.47 -19.71 -22.77
C LEU A 36 -11.64 -21.13 -23.30
N PHE A 37 -11.22 -22.13 -22.52
CA PHE A 37 -11.35 -23.53 -22.90
C PHE A 37 -12.81 -23.99 -22.97
N VAL A 38 -13.61 -23.68 -21.93
CA VAL A 38 -15.05 -24.00 -21.91
C VAL A 38 -15.77 -23.29 -23.04
N TRP A 39 -15.45 -22.02 -23.31
CA TRP A 39 -16.00 -21.28 -24.43
C TRP A 39 -15.74 -22.01 -25.76
N LYS A 40 -14.49 -22.44 -25.99
CA LYS A 40 -14.12 -23.20 -27.19
C LYS A 40 -14.85 -24.55 -27.28
N LEU A 41 -14.98 -25.27 -26.16
CA LEU A 41 -15.74 -26.54 -26.12
C LEU A 41 -17.22 -26.34 -26.47
N CYS A 42 -17.83 -25.24 -26.03
CA CYS A 42 -19.22 -24.92 -26.37
C CYS A 42 -19.40 -24.57 -27.85
N THR A 43 -18.40 -23.95 -28.51
CA THR A 43 -18.50 -23.55 -29.91
C THR A 43 -18.14 -24.66 -30.89
N GLU A 44 -17.12 -25.45 -30.58
CA GLU A 44 -16.56 -26.46 -31.51
C GLU A 44 -16.94 -27.90 -31.14
N GLY A 45 -17.50 -28.12 -29.95
CA GLY A 45 -17.79 -29.45 -29.43
C GLY A 45 -16.54 -30.16 -28.87
N VAL A 46 -16.77 -31.29 -28.20
CA VAL A 46 -15.71 -32.08 -27.57
C VAL A 46 -15.14 -33.06 -28.60
N THR A 47 -13.92 -32.82 -29.08
CA THR A 47 -13.24 -33.76 -29.99
C THR A 47 -11.99 -34.33 -29.33
N ASP A 48 -10.94 -33.51 -29.19
CA ASP A 48 -9.70 -33.83 -28.47
C ASP A 48 -9.45 -32.78 -27.38
N PRO A 49 -9.75 -33.08 -26.10
CA PRO A 49 -9.67 -32.10 -25.02
C PRO A 49 -8.28 -31.50 -24.83
N VAL A 50 -7.21 -32.29 -24.99
CA VAL A 50 -5.84 -31.82 -24.73
C VAL A 50 -5.34 -30.97 -25.90
N GLY A 51 -5.56 -31.42 -27.14
CA GLY A 51 -5.21 -30.66 -28.34
C GLY A 51 -5.98 -29.35 -28.42
N GLN A 52 -7.30 -29.37 -28.14
CA GLN A 52 -8.15 -28.17 -28.11
C GLN A 52 -7.67 -27.16 -27.06
N PHE A 53 -7.22 -27.62 -25.89
CA PHE A 53 -6.67 -26.75 -24.85
C PHE A 53 -5.37 -26.07 -25.31
N LEU A 54 -4.41 -26.85 -25.83
CA LEU A 54 -3.14 -26.31 -26.32
C LEU A 54 -3.34 -25.31 -27.47
N GLU A 55 -4.26 -25.61 -28.37
CA GLU A 55 -4.61 -24.73 -29.47
C GLU A 55 -5.30 -23.45 -28.98
N THR A 56 -6.17 -23.53 -27.97
CA THR A 56 -6.78 -22.36 -27.32
C THR A 56 -5.71 -21.44 -26.75
N LEU A 57 -4.72 -22.00 -26.04
CA LEU A 57 -3.61 -21.22 -25.50
C LEU A 57 -2.78 -20.57 -26.61
N ARG A 58 -2.44 -21.32 -27.67
CA ARG A 58 -1.69 -20.80 -28.83
C ARG A 58 -2.43 -19.68 -29.56
N ALA A 59 -3.73 -19.86 -29.80
CA ALA A 59 -4.57 -18.86 -30.47
C ALA A 59 -4.68 -17.55 -29.67
N ASN A 60 -4.59 -17.63 -28.34
CA ASN A 60 -4.73 -16.49 -27.44
C ASN A 60 -3.40 -16.01 -26.84
N VAL A 61 -2.25 -16.42 -27.41
CA VAL A 61 -0.91 -15.99 -26.95
C VAL A 61 -0.80 -14.47 -26.77
N PRO A 62 -1.25 -13.62 -27.72
CA PRO A 62 -1.15 -12.17 -27.54
C PRO A 62 -1.88 -11.66 -26.29
N VAL A 63 -3.08 -12.20 -26.03
CA VAL A 63 -3.90 -11.83 -24.86
C VAL A 63 -3.23 -12.30 -23.57
N LEU A 64 -2.75 -13.54 -23.54
CA LEU A 64 -2.06 -14.10 -22.37
C LEU A 64 -0.78 -13.33 -22.03
N VAL A 65 -0.01 -12.95 -23.05
CA VAL A 65 1.19 -12.12 -22.89
C VAL A 65 0.81 -10.76 -22.29
N CYS A 66 -0.20 -10.07 -22.85
CA CYS A 66 -0.69 -8.81 -22.29
C CYS A 66 -1.12 -8.96 -20.83
N LEU A 67 -1.84 -10.04 -20.49
CA LEU A 67 -2.30 -10.32 -19.13
C LEU A 67 -1.12 -10.51 -18.17
N ILE A 68 -0.09 -11.25 -18.59
CA ILE A 68 1.10 -11.56 -17.79
C ILE A 68 1.90 -10.29 -17.43
N PHE A 69 1.88 -9.27 -18.28
CA PHE A 69 2.57 -8.01 -18.00
C PHE A 69 1.67 -7.02 -17.26
N LEU A 70 0.42 -6.86 -17.71
CA LEU A 70 -0.49 -5.86 -17.16
C LEU A 70 -0.87 -6.17 -15.72
N VAL A 71 -1.24 -7.42 -15.44
CA VAL A 71 -1.83 -7.80 -14.15
C VAL A 71 -0.82 -7.65 -13.00
N PRO A 72 0.44 -8.10 -13.10
CA PRO A 72 1.45 -7.85 -12.06
C PRO A 72 1.77 -6.36 -11.86
N VAL A 73 1.79 -5.57 -12.94
CA VAL A 73 2.02 -4.13 -12.84
C VAL A 73 0.88 -3.44 -12.09
N MET A 74 -0.38 -3.77 -12.41
CA MET A 74 -1.54 -3.25 -11.67
C MET A 74 -1.55 -3.70 -10.22
N ALA A 75 -1.22 -4.96 -9.95
CA ALA A 75 -1.08 -5.49 -8.60
C ALA A 75 -0.01 -4.73 -7.79
N TRP A 76 1.15 -4.48 -8.40
CA TRP A 76 2.23 -3.72 -7.78
C TRP A 76 1.81 -2.29 -7.44
N ASP A 77 1.15 -1.61 -8.37
CA ASP A 77 0.66 -0.24 -8.16
C ASP A 77 -0.37 -0.18 -7.02
N MET A 78 -1.33 -1.11 -7.00
CA MET A 78 -2.33 -1.22 -5.93
C MET A 78 -1.70 -1.48 -4.55
N ILE A 79 -0.69 -2.35 -4.48
CA ILE A 79 0.06 -2.61 -3.24
C ILE A 79 0.69 -1.31 -2.76
N ARG A 80 1.42 -0.63 -3.65
CA ARG A 80 2.10 0.62 -3.32
C ARG A 80 1.12 1.68 -2.84
N PHE A 81 0.01 1.88 -3.57
CA PHE A 81 -1.04 2.81 -3.18
C PHE A 81 -1.60 2.52 -1.78
N SER A 82 -1.89 1.25 -1.49
CA SER A 82 -2.36 0.83 -0.17
C SER A 82 -1.36 1.15 0.95
N HIS A 83 -0.06 0.93 0.72
CA HIS A 83 0.97 1.23 1.72
C HIS A 83 1.08 2.73 2.04
N HIS A 84 0.99 3.59 1.02
CA HIS A 84 0.99 5.04 1.18
C HIS A 84 -0.25 5.57 1.91
N LEU A 85 -1.31 4.75 2.07
CA LEU A 85 -2.50 5.07 2.86
C LEU A 85 -2.46 4.50 4.28
N VAL A 86 -2.06 3.24 4.45
CA VAL A 86 -2.10 2.54 5.73
C VAL A 86 -1.15 3.15 6.76
N GLY A 87 0.05 3.55 6.33
CA GLY A 87 1.05 4.17 7.22
C GLY A 87 0.51 5.42 7.92
N PRO A 88 0.02 6.42 7.18
CA PRO A 88 -0.66 7.59 7.75
C PRO A 88 -1.85 7.25 8.64
N LEU A 89 -2.73 6.32 8.22
CA LEU A 89 -3.91 5.93 9.02
C LEU A 89 -3.54 5.40 10.40
N VAL A 90 -2.49 4.58 10.48
CA VAL A 90 -2.00 4.05 11.76
C VAL A 90 -1.48 5.18 12.65
N ARG A 91 -0.81 6.19 12.08
CA ARG A 91 -0.37 7.39 12.83
C ARG A 91 -1.55 8.18 13.38
N PHE A 92 -2.59 8.41 12.58
CA PHE A 92 -3.81 9.07 13.06
C PHE A 92 -4.49 8.26 14.16
N ARG A 93 -4.62 6.94 14.01
CA ARG A 93 -5.20 6.07 15.03
C ARG A 93 -4.46 6.18 16.36
N HIS A 94 -3.13 6.19 16.35
CA HIS A 94 -2.33 6.37 17.57
C HIS A 94 -2.52 7.77 18.17
N ALA A 95 -2.58 8.81 17.33
CA ALA A 95 -2.82 10.18 17.78
C ALA A 95 -4.20 10.30 18.46
N ILE A 96 -5.26 9.81 17.82
CA ILE A 96 -6.62 9.79 18.35
C ILE A 96 -6.68 9.03 19.67
N LYS A 97 -6.02 7.86 19.75
CA LYS A 97 -5.99 7.07 20.98
C LYS A 97 -5.30 7.81 22.12
N ALA A 98 -4.13 8.42 21.87
CA ALA A 98 -3.42 9.20 22.87
C ALA A 98 -4.24 10.41 23.36
N ILE A 99 -4.95 11.10 22.47
CA ILE A 99 -5.90 12.17 22.86
C ILE A 99 -7.01 11.62 23.74
N ALA A 100 -7.59 10.47 23.39
CA ALA A 100 -8.65 9.83 24.17
C ALA A 100 -8.16 9.38 25.56
N ASP A 101 -6.89 8.96 25.66
CA ASP A 101 -6.23 8.60 26.91
C ASP A 101 -5.79 9.85 27.73
N GLY A 102 -6.06 11.06 27.23
CA GLY A 102 -5.68 12.33 27.88
C GLY A 102 -4.20 12.67 27.78
N GLU A 103 -3.44 11.95 26.96
CA GLU A 103 -2.02 12.19 26.76
C GLU A 103 -1.81 13.35 25.77
N PRO A 104 -0.92 14.31 26.09
CA PRO A 104 -0.61 15.36 25.15
C PRO A 104 0.22 14.77 23.99
N ILE A 105 -0.16 15.11 22.76
CA ILE A 105 0.46 14.62 21.53
C ILE A 105 1.24 15.72 20.80
N ARG A 106 2.07 15.34 19.84
CA ARG A 106 2.66 16.29 18.89
C ARG A 106 1.80 16.35 17.63
N PRO A 107 1.84 17.46 16.86
CA PRO A 107 1.17 17.53 15.57
C PRO A 107 1.58 16.35 14.67
N VAL A 108 0.59 15.76 13.98
CA VAL A 108 0.80 14.63 13.10
C VAL A 108 1.64 15.09 11.90
N LYS A 109 2.79 14.46 11.67
CA LYS A 109 3.61 14.67 10.48
C LYS A 109 3.57 13.41 9.62
N LEU A 110 3.23 13.59 8.35
CA LEU A 110 3.26 12.55 7.31
C LEU A 110 4.49 12.72 6.43
N ARG A 111 4.89 11.66 5.72
CA ARG A 111 6.04 11.69 4.81
C ARG A 111 5.63 12.33 3.48
N ASP A 112 6.60 12.90 2.78
CA ASP A 112 6.39 13.39 1.41
C ASP A 112 5.93 12.25 0.49
N GLY A 113 4.79 12.45 -0.18
CA GLY A 113 4.16 11.46 -1.06
C GLY A 113 3.13 10.55 -0.38
N ASP A 114 2.78 10.76 0.89
CA ASP A 114 1.63 10.11 1.52
C ASP A 114 0.30 10.75 1.04
N HIS A 115 -0.76 9.96 0.90
CA HIS A 115 -2.03 10.44 0.31
C HIS A 115 -2.94 11.22 1.27
N LEU A 116 -2.65 11.22 2.58
CA LEU A 116 -3.52 11.80 3.63
C LEU A 116 -3.02 13.17 4.14
N THR A 117 -2.32 13.93 3.31
CA THR A 117 -1.77 15.25 3.67
C THR A 117 -2.85 16.29 3.99
N GLU A 118 -3.95 16.33 3.23
CA GLU A 118 -5.07 17.23 3.52
C GLU A 118 -5.72 16.90 4.88
N MET A 119 -5.99 15.62 5.12
CA MET A 119 -6.51 15.14 6.42
C MET A 119 -5.55 15.47 7.58
N ARG A 120 -4.23 15.39 7.35
CA ARG A 120 -3.22 15.80 8.34
C ARG A 120 -3.37 17.28 8.69
N ASP A 121 -3.54 18.13 7.68
CA ASP A 121 -3.63 19.57 7.88
C ASP A 121 -4.91 19.94 8.62
N GLU A 122 -6.04 19.34 8.24
CA GLU A 122 -7.32 19.51 8.95
C GLU A 122 -7.25 18.99 10.39
N PHE A 123 -6.65 17.81 10.60
CA PHE A 123 -6.50 17.22 11.93
C PHE A 123 -5.61 18.09 12.82
N ASN A 124 -4.46 18.55 12.32
CA ASN A 124 -3.58 19.43 13.09
C ASN A 124 -4.25 20.76 13.41
N ARG A 125 -4.98 21.35 12.46
CA ARG A 125 -5.79 22.54 12.70
C ARG A 125 -6.82 22.33 13.81
N MET A 126 -7.49 21.18 13.83
CA MET A 126 -8.41 20.83 14.93
C MET A 126 -7.68 20.80 16.28
N LEU A 127 -6.49 20.19 16.37
CA LEU A 127 -5.71 20.15 17.60
C LEU A 127 -5.29 21.53 18.09
N GLU A 128 -4.87 22.40 17.17
CA GLU A 128 -4.51 23.79 17.48
C GLU A 128 -5.72 24.58 18.02
N GLU A 129 -6.89 24.42 17.41
CA GLU A 129 -8.12 25.07 17.88
C GLU A 129 -8.57 24.55 19.25
N LEU A 130 -8.40 23.25 19.53
CA LEU A 130 -8.66 22.69 20.86
C LEU A 130 -7.69 23.26 21.91
N GLN A 131 -6.41 23.41 21.57
CA GLN A 131 -5.42 24.04 22.45
C GLN A 131 -5.77 25.50 22.75
N LYS A 132 -6.18 26.28 21.74
CA LYS A 132 -6.61 27.68 21.92
C LYS A 132 -7.82 27.81 22.85
N ARG A 133 -8.70 26.80 22.85
CA ARG A 133 -9.88 26.72 23.74
C ARG A 133 -9.55 26.21 25.15
N GLY A 134 -8.26 26.02 25.46
CA GLY A 134 -7.79 25.62 26.79
C GLY A 134 -7.81 24.11 27.06
N VAL A 135 -8.05 23.27 26.04
CA VAL A 135 -7.90 21.81 26.17
C VAL A 135 -6.43 21.45 25.90
N PRO A 136 -5.67 20.93 26.88
CA PRO A 136 -4.25 20.64 26.72
C PRO A 136 -4.04 19.36 25.90
N VAL A 137 -4.21 19.45 24.58
CA VAL A 137 -4.06 18.30 23.66
C VAL A 137 -2.65 18.21 23.08
N LEU A 138 -1.97 19.35 22.93
CA LEU A 138 -0.65 19.42 22.32
C LEU A 138 0.45 19.51 23.39
N LYS A 139 1.52 18.74 23.21
CA LYS A 139 2.76 18.93 23.97
C LYS A 139 3.34 20.30 23.60
N PRO A 140 3.70 21.14 24.59
CA PRO A 140 4.44 22.37 24.31
C PRO A 140 5.65 22.03 23.44
N ALA A 141 5.81 22.75 22.33
CA ALA A 141 7.00 22.62 21.52
C ALA A 141 8.20 22.95 22.42
N ASP A 142 9.12 21.99 22.56
CA ASP A 142 10.36 22.20 23.31
C ASP A 142 11.26 23.13 22.46
N PRO A 143 11.45 24.41 22.84
CA PRO A 143 12.13 25.40 22.02
C PRO A 143 13.63 25.08 21.83
N ALA A 144 14.18 24.10 22.55
CA ALA A 144 15.59 23.74 22.51
C ALA A 144 16.02 22.96 21.25
N ARG A 145 15.10 22.40 20.45
CA ARG A 145 15.45 21.60 19.26
C ARG A 145 15.41 22.35 17.94
N GLU A 146 14.68 23.46 17.86
CA GLU A 146 14.54 24.25 16.63
C GLU A 146 15.79 25.10 16.34
N ASN A 147 16.47 25.58 17.40
CA ASN A 147 17.71 26.34 17.28
C ASN A 147 18.94 25.48 16.90
N GLY A 148 18.94 24.17 17.23
CA GLY A 148 20.06 23.28 16.91
C GLY A 148 20.08 22.80 15.46
N GLU A 149 18.96 22.90 14.74
CA GLU A 149 18.84 22.52 13.32
C GLU A 149 19.05 23.72 12.39
N SER A 150 18.80 24.95 12.86
CA SER A 150 19.13 26.17 12.11
C SER A 150 20.63 26.49 12.15
N GLU A 151 21.33 26.26 13.26
CA GLU A 151 22.79 26.44 13.36
C GLU A 151 23.59 25.45 12.51
N LYS A 152 23.14 24.19 12.37
CA LYS A 152 23.85 23.18 11.56
C LYS A 152 23.71 23.35 10.04
N LYS A 153 22.80 24.21 9.57
CA LYS A 153 22.65 24.53 8.14
C LYS A 153 23.43 25.78 7.69
N SER A 154 24.14 26.45 8.60
CA SER A 154 24.97 27.64 8.30
C SER A 154 26.47 27.44 8.58
N ALA A 155 26.92 26.22 8.84
CA ALA A 155 28.34 25.87 9.00
C ALA A 155 28.82 24.97 7.86
#